data_AF-A0A2V7MIF0-F1
#
_entry.id   AF-A0A2V7MIF0-F1
#
_cell.length_a   1.000
_cell.length_b   1.000
_cell.length_c   1.000
_cell.angle_alpha   90.00
_cell.angle_beta   90.00
_cell.angle_gamma   90.00
#
_symmetry.space_group_name_H-M   'P 1'
#
loop_
_entity.id
_entity.type
_entity.pdbx_description
1 polymer ?
#
loop_
_entity_poly.entity_id
_entity_poly.type
_entity_poly.pdbx_seq_one_letter_code
_entity_poly.pdbx_strand_id
1 'polypeptide(L)'
;AMRWEWRPTWALFRPLAAYGAWTSISNTVNPLLSYLERFLLASLAGVAAVGYYTGPAEAVMRLLVIPAALAGALFPAVSAADGHLATRADGMRLALTSLRYLVIGLIPIVLLLIVLARPLLRLWLGADYAAHGTAAFAILAGGVLINGLAHVPSAYLYGRDRPDLPAKFHLVELPLYVLGAWLLIRAYGITGAALAWTLRVSVDAVLLGIAMWRVGGPSRVPAGE
;
A
#
# COMPACT_ATOMS: atom_id res chain seq x y z
N ALA A 1 -26.74 -1.36 30.22
CA ALA A 1 -27.48 -0.89 29.03
C ALA A 1 -26.77 0.35 28.49
N MET A 2 -26.17 0.25 27.28
CA MET A 2 -25.47 1.37 26.64
C MET A 2 -26.52 2.37 26.14
N ARG A 3 -26.66 3.51 26.81
CA ARG A 3 -27.61 4.56 26.42
C ARG A 3 -26.98 5.39 25.31
N TRP A 4 -27.54 5.27 24.10
CA TRP A 4 -27.10 6.04 22.94
C TRP A 4 -27.64 7.47 23.07
N GLU A 5 -26.82 8.38 23.61
CA GLU A 5 -27.16 9.81 23.61
C GLU A 5 -26.72 10.42 22.26
N TRP A 6 -27.69 10.66 21.38
CA TRP A 6 -27.45 11.44 20.16
C TRP A 6 -27.19 12.90 20.52
N ARG A 7 -25.92 13.32 20.44
CA ARG A 7 -25.50 14.72 20.59
C ARG A 7 -24.89 15.24 19.29
N PRO A 8 -25.70 15.56 18.26
CA PRO A 8 -25.20 16.14 17.03
C PRO A 8 -24.50 17.46 17.35
N THR A 9 -23.17 17.44 17.31
CA THR A 9 -22.35 18.60 17.61
C THR A 9 -21.79 19.10 16.30
N TRP A 10 -22.33 20.21 15.79
CA TRP A 10 -21.86 20.84 14.54
C TRP A 10 -20.36 21.17 14.56
N ALA A 11 -19.76 21.30 15.75
CA ALA A 11 -18.32 21.45 15.92
C ALA A 11 -17.49 20.25 15.40
N LEU A 12 -18.06 19.03 15.39
CA LEU A 12 -17.41 17.83 14.86
C LEU A 12 -17.54 17.70 13.34
N PHE A 13 -18.45 18.44 12.71
CA PHE A 13 -18.69 18.35 11.27
C PHE A 13 -17.44 18.72 10.47
N ARG A 14 -16.78 19.84 10.79
CA ARG A 14 -15.62 20.33 10.05
C ARG A 14 -14.40 19.39 10.16
N PRO A 15 -13.99 18.91 11.35
CA PRO A 15 -12.92 17.92 11.48
C PRO A 15 -13.23 16.62 10.72
N LEU A 16 -14.44 16.08 10.87
CA LEU A 16 -14.84 14.83 10.19
C LEU A 16 -14.91 15.00 8.67
N ALA A 17 -15.40 16.13 8.18
CA ALA A 17 -15.43 16.44 6.76
C ALA A 17 -14.01 16.59 6.18
N ALA A 18 -13.08 17.22 6.92
CA ALA A 18 -11.68 17.33 6.50
C ALA A 18 -11.00 15.95 6.46
N TYR A 19 -11.19 15.12 7.48
CA TYR A 19 -10.69 13.74 7.50
C TYR A 19 -11.24 12.93 6.31
N GLY A 20 -12.56 12.99 6.11
CA GLY A 20 -13.26 12.34 5.00
C GLY A 20 -12.77 12.82 3.63
N ALA A 21 -12.51 14.11 3.47
CA ALA A 21 -11.98 14.64 2.22
C ALA A 21 -10.59 14.05 1.88
N TRP A 22 -9.69 13.98 2.87
CA TRP A 22 -8.36 13.39 2.66
C TRP A 22 -8.41 11.88 2.39
N THR A 23 -9.28 11.13 3.07
CA THR A 23 -9.46 9.69 2.80
C THR A 23 -10.05 9.46 1.41
N SER A 24 -11.04 10.27 1.00
CA SER A 24 -11.62 10.22 -0.35
C SER A 24 -10.59 10.46 -1.45
N ILE A 25 -9.67 11.42 -1.26
CA ILE A 25 -8.57 11.67 -2.21
C ILE A 25 -7.74 10.40 -2.40
N SER A 26 -7.25 9.80 -1.31
CA SER A 26 -6.47 8.55 -1.38
C SER A 26 -7.25 7.42 -2.05
N ASN A 27 -8.52 7.25 -1.69
CA ASN A 27 -9.40 6.20 -2.25
C ASN A 27 -9.76 6.41 -3.72
N THR A 28 -9.66 7.64 -4.23
CA THR A 28 -9.89 7.95 -5.65
C THR A 28 -8.62 7.78 -6.47
N VAL A 29 -7.48 8.22 -5.93
CA VAL A 29 -6.18 8.17 -6.61
C VAL A 29 -5.65 6.74 -6.76
N ASN A 30 -5.85 5.87 -5.76
CA ASN A 30 -5.31 4.50 -5.80
C ASN A 30 -5.89 3.61 -6.92
N PRO A 31 -7.21 3.59 -7.18
CA PRO A 31 -7.77 2.90 -8.34
C PRO A 31 -7.25 3.46 -9.66
N LEU A 32 -7.15 4.79 -9.79
CA LEU A 32 -6.62 5.42 -10.99
C LEU A 32 -5.18 4.97 -11.27
N LEU A 33 -4.32 4.94 -10.24
CA LEU A 33 -2.95 4.41 -10.33
C LEU A 33 -2.95 2.95 -10.81
N SER A 34 -3.84 2.11 -10.28
CA SER A 34 -3.90 0.68 -10.60
C SER A 34 -4.38 0.40 -12.03
N TYR A 35 -5.31 1.20 -12.55
CA TYR A 35 -5.81 1.02 -13.92
C TYR A 35 -4.94 1.69 -14.97
N LEU A 36 -4.27 2.80 -14.64
CA LEU A 36 -3.41 3.54 -15.57
C LEU A 36 -2.36 2.64 -16.22
N GLU A 37 -1.76 1.75 -15.44
CA GLU A 37 -0.76 0.79 -15.93
C GLU A 37 -1.28 -0.08 -17.07
N ARG A 38 -2.53 -0.55 -16.98
CA ARG A 38 -3.16 -1.39 -18.01
C ARG A 38 -3.41 -0.60 -19.29
N PHE A 39 -3.80 0.66 -19.17
CA PHE A 39 -3.96 1.56 -20.33
C PHE A 39 -2.61 1.86 -20.99
N LEU A 40 -1.57 2.12 -20.20
CA LEU A 40 -0.22 2.34 -20.70
C LEU A 40 0.33 1.09 -21.39
N LEU A 41 0.17 -0.10 -20.79
CA LEU A 41 0.57 -1.35 -21.43
C LEU A 41 -0.20 -1.61 -22.73
N ALA A 42 -1.52 -1.41 -22.73
CA ALA A 42 -2.34 -1.59 -23.93
C ALA A 42 -1.89 -0.69 -25.08
N SER A 43 -1.60 0.57 -24.79
CA SER A 43 -1.20 1.57 -25.80
C SER A 43 0.24 1.45 -26.27
N LEU A 44 1.16 1.04 -25.39
CA LEU A 44 2.61 1.01 -25.68
C LEU A 44 3.14 -0.37 -26.07
N ALA A 45 2.58 -1.43 -25.50
CA ALA A 45 3.04 -2.82 -25.67
C ALA A 45 1.98 -3.74 -26.32
N GLY A 46 0.75 -3.23 -26.53
CA GLY A 46 -0.34 -3.92 -27.19
C GLY A 46 -1.21 -4.77 -26.26
N VAL A 47 -2.36 -5.23 -26.78
CA VAL A 47 -3.38 -5.94 -26.00
C VAL A 47 -2.89 -7.30 -25.49
N ALA A 48 -2.04 -8.00 -26.25
CA ALA A 48 -1.45 -9.27 -25.81
C ALA A 48 -0.59 -9.10 -24.55
N ALA A 49 0.18 -8.01 -24.46
CA ALA A 49 0.99 -7.69 -23.29
C ALA A 49 0.14 -7.48 -22.03
N VAL A 50 -1.05 -6.89 -22.19
CA VAL A 50 -2.02 -6.75 -21.08
C VAL A 50 -2.42 -8.13 -20.56
N GLY A 51 -2.74 -9.08 -21.45
CA GLY A 51 -3.09 -10.44 -21.06
C GLY A 51 -1.98 -11.15 -20.27
N TYR A 52 -0.74 -11.10 -20.79
CA TYR A 52 0.42 -11.70 -20.11
C TYR A 52 0.76 -11.06 -18.77
N TYR A 53 0.30 -9.82 -18.52
CA TYR A 53 0.55 -9.09 -17.28
C TYR A 53 -0.57 -9.25 -16.24
N THR A 54 -1.83 -9.07 -16.63
CA THR A 54 -2.95 -8.89 -15.68
C THR A 54 -3.25 -10.14 -14.87
N GLY A 55 -3.34 -11.31 -15.51
CA GLY A 55 -3.63 -12.57 -14.82
C GLY A 55 -2.60 -12.89 -13.73
N PRO A 56 -1.29 -12.94 -14.07
CA PRO A 56 -0.22 -13.09 -13.10
C PRO A 56 -0.22 -12.01 -12.02
N ALA A 57 -0.41 -10.74 -12.39
CA ALA A 57 -0.43 -9.63 -11.43
C ALA A 57 -1.56 -9.80 -10.39
N GLU A 58 -2.79 -10.08 -10.83
CA GLU A 58 -3.93 -10.26 -9.93
C GLU A 58 -3.75 -11.44 -8.97
N ALA A 59 -3.06 -12.51 -9.40
CA ALA A 59 -2.75 -13.62 -8.51
C ALA A 59 -1.86 -13.18 -7.32
N VAL A 60 -0.81 -12.40 -7.59
CA VAL A 60 0.09 -11.91 -6.54
C VAL A 60 -0.63 -10.90 -5.65
N MET A 61 -1.45 -10.00 -6.21
CA MET A 61 -2.17 -8.97 -5.45
C MET A 61 -3.10 -9.56 -4.39
N ARG A 62 -3.59 -10.79 -4.56
CA ARG A 62 -4.40 -11.49 -3.54
C ARG A 62 -3.68 -11.68 -2.21
N LEU A 63 -2.35 -11.68 -2.18
CA LEU A 63 -1.58 -11.73 -0.93
C LEU A 63 -1.82 -10.51 -0.04
N LEU A 64 -2.24 -9.37 -0.60
CA LEU A 64 -2.52 -8.13 0.15
C LEU A 64 -3.73 -8.23 1.07
N VAL A 65 -4.55 -9.30 0.96
CA VAL A 65 -5.65 -9.59 1.91
C VAL A 65 -5.12 -9.71 3.34
N ILE A 66 -3.95 -10.33 3.54
CA ILE A 66 -3.37 -10.53 4.88
C ILE A 66 -2.96 -9.18 5.51
N PRO A 67 -2.15 -8.32 4.85
CA PRO A 67 -1.91 -6.95 5.29
C PRO A 67 -3.16 -6.13 5.53
N ALA A 68 -4.15 -6.20 4.63
CA ALA A 68 -5.39 -5.45 4.75
C ALA A 68 -6.18 -5.83 6.01
N ALA A 69 -6.29 -7.13 6.31
CA ALA A 69 -6.94 -7.60 7.54
C ALA A 69 -6.23 -7.08 8.80
N LEU A 70 -4.90 -7.13 8.82
CA LEU A 70 -4.11 -6.64 9.95
C LEU A 70 -4.23 -5.13 10.13
N ALA A 71 -4.18 -4.37 9.03
CA ALA A 71 -4.42 -2.93 9.02
C ALA A 71 -5.82 -2.57 9.51
N GLY A 72 -6.84 -3.33 9.13
CA GLY A 72 -8.23 -3.16 9.58
C GLY A 72 -8.40 -3.34 11.09
N ALA A 73 -7.62 -4.25 11.71
CA ALA A 73 -7.59 -4.41 13.16
C ALA A 73 -6.72 -3.36 13.87
N LEU A 74 -5.63 -2.93 13.22
CA LEU A 74 -4.70 -1.94 13.79
C LEU A 74 -5.31 -0.56 13.88
N PHE A 75 -6.04 -0.12 12.84
CA PHE A 75 -6.67 1.21 12.79
C PHE A 75 -7.48 1.53 14.06
N PRO A 76 -8.52 0.76 14.45
CA PRO A 76 -9.31 1.08 15.64
C PRO A 76 -8.50 1.01 16.94
N ALA A 77 -7.52 0.11 17.03
CA ALA A 77 -6.65 -0.01 18.20
C ALA A 77 -5.75 1.24 18.38
N VAL A 78 -5.23 1.79 17.28
CA VAL A 78 -4.42 3.01 17.30
C VAL A 78 -5.30 4.25 17.57
N SER A 79 -6.49 4.33 16.97
CA SER A 79 -7.42 5.45 17.20
C SER A 79 -7.88 5.55 18.65
N ALA A 80 -8.16 4.41 19.31
CA ALA A 80 -8.56 4.39 20.71
C ALA A 80 -7.44 4.84 21.67
N ALA A 81 -6.19 4.77 21.22
CA ALA A 81 -5.01 5.12 22.02
C ALA A 81 -4.65 6.61 21.96
N ASP A 82 -5.34 7.41 21.13
CA ASP A 82 -4.99 8.82 20.90
C ASP A 82 -5.55 9.72 22.01
N GLY A 83 -4.70 10.04 22.99
CA GLY A 83 -5.06 10.89 24.14
C GLY A 83 -4.09 10.81 25.32
N HIS A 84 -3.38 9.69 25.48
CA HIS A 84 -2.40 9.48 26.55
C HIS A 84 -1.03 9.03 26.01
N LEU A 85 0.07 9.54 26.59
CA LEU A 85 1.42 9.21 26.14
C LEU A 85 1.77 7.72 26.29
N ALA A 86 1.26 7.06 27.34
CA ALA A 86 1.45 5.62 27.55
C ALA A 86 0.77 4.79 26.45
N THR A 87 -0.49 5.08 26.13
CA THR A 87 -1.24 4.37 25.06
C THR A 87 -0.66 4.66 23.67
N ARG A 88 -0.04 5.82 23.46
CA ARG A 88 0.68 6.13 22.22
C ARG A 88 1.86 5.20 21.96
N ALA A 89 2.63 4.85 23.01
CA ALA A 89 3.73 3.90 22.91
C ALA A 89 3.22 2.49 22.60
N ASP A 90 2.08 2.09 23.19
CA ASP A 90 1.43 0.81 22.92
C ASP A 90 0.97 0.70 21.46
N GLY A 91 0.39 1.77 20.89
CA GLY A 91 -0.01 1.78 19.48
C GLY A 91 1.17 1.63 18.50
N MET A 92 2.30 2.29 18.79
CA MET A 92 3.53 2.13 17.99
C MET A 92 4.09 0.70 18.13
N ARG A 93 4.12 0.15 19.34
CA ARG A 93 4.57 -1.22 19.60
C ARG A 93 3.70 -2.24 18.86
N LEU A 94 2.38 -2.05 18.85
CA LEU A 94 1.45 -2.89 18.11
C LEU A 94 1.75 -2.84 16.61
N ALA A 95 1.91 -1.64 16.04
CA ALA A 95 2.24 -1.49 14.62
C ALA A 95 3.59 -2.16 14.25
N LEU A 96 4.64 -1.99 15.06
CA LEU A 96 5.92 -2.68 14.83
C LEU A 96 5.81 -4.20 14.95
N THR A 97 4.98 -4.68 15.88
CA THR A 97 4.69 -6.11 16.03
C THR A 97 3.93 -6.65 14.81
N SER A 98 2.95 -5.90 14.30
CA SER A 98 2.23 -6.20 13.06
C SER A 98 3.19 -6.30 11.87
N LEU A 99 4.11 -5.34 11.70
CA LEU A 99 5.14 -5.39 10.65
C LEU A 99 5.99 -6.65 10.77
N ARG A 100 6.45 -7.00 11.98
CA ARG A 100 7.23 -8.22 12.22
C ARG A 100 6.48 -9.48 11.78
N TYR A 101 5.20 -9.60 12.11
CA TYR A 101 4.40 -10.76 11.70
C TYR A 101 4.16 -10.79 10.19
N LEU A 102 3.94 -9.64 9.54
CA LEU A 102 3.82 -9.58 8.08
C LEU A 102 5.12 -10.02 7.39
N VAL A 103 6.27 -9.55 7.88
CA VAL A 103 7.59 -9.96 7.37
C VAL A 103 7.77 -11.46 7.49
N ILE A 104 7.54 -12.03 8.68
CA ILE A 104 7.71 -13.47 8.93
C ILE A 104 6.73 -14.31 8.08
N GLY A 105 5.49 -13.86 7.91
CA GLY A 105 4.46 -14.58 7.16
C GLY A 105 4.59 -14.46 5.64
N LEU A 106 4.87 -13.26 5.13
CA LEU A 106 4.84 -12.99 3.68
C LEU A 106 6.16 -13.29 2.98
N ILE A 107 7.31 -13.08 3.62
CA ILE A 107 8.62 -13.35 2.99
C ILE A 107 8.72 -14.79 2.44
N PRO A 108 8.45 -15.86 3.21
CA PRO A 108 8.60 -17.22 2.68
C PRO A 108 7.68 -17.48 1.49
N ILE A 109 6.45 -16.96 1.53
CA ILE A 109 5.47 -17.09 0.44
C ILE A 109 5.97 -16.36 -0.81
N VAL A 110 6.43 -15.11 -0.65
CA VAL A 110 6.92 -14.28 -1.76
C VAL A 110 8.18 -14.87 -2.36
N LEU A 111 9.12 -15.35 -1.55
CA LEU A 111 10.33 -16.03 -2.04
C LEU A 111 9.97 -17.29 -2.83
N LEU A 112 9.01 -18.09 -2.34
CA LEU A 112 8.53 -19.27 -3.07
C LEU A 112 7.93 -18.88 -4.42
N LEU A 113 7.11 -17.83 -4.48
CA LEU A 113 6.54 -17.33 -5.73
C LEU A 113 7.60 -16.82 -6.70
N ILE A 114 8.64 -16.13 -6.22
CA ILE A 114 9.75 -15.65 -7.04
C ILE A 114 10.55 -16.82 -7.62
N VAL A 115 10.95 -17.77 -6.77
CA VAL A 115 11.74 -18.94 -7.18
C VAL A 115 10.97 -19.84 -8.14
N LEU A 116 9.66 -20.03 -7.89
CA LEU A 116 8.78 -20.86 -8.70
C LEU A 116 8.03 -20.08 -9.78
N ALA A 117 8.37 -18.82 -10.05
CA ALA A 117 7.63 -17.96 -10.98
C ALA A 117 7.39 -18.63 -12.35
N ARG A 118 8.48 -19.09 -12.98
CA ARG A 118 8.42 -19.73 -14.31
C ARG A 118 7.64 -21.06 -14.31
N PRO A 119 7.95 -22.06 -13.46
CA PRO A 119 7.20 -23.32 -13.46
C PRO A 119 5.73 -23.12 -13.08
N LEU A 120 5.42 -22.20 -12.15
CA LEU A 120 4.05 -21.88 -11.76
C LEU A 120 3.26 -21.30 -12.93
N LEU A 121 3.79 -20.30 -13.62
CA LEU A 121 3.14 -19.71 -14.79
C LEU A 121 2.98 -20.72 -15.92
N ARG A 122 3.99 -21.57 -16.17
CA ARG A 122 3.93 -22.59 -17.21
C ARG A 122 2.83 -23.62 -16.94
N LEU A 123 2.73 -24.07 -15.68
CA LEU A 123 1.72 -25.04 -15.26
C LEU A 123 0.31 -24.45 -15.28
N TRP A 124 0.18 -23.18 -14.86
CA TRP A 124 -1.13 -22.55 -14.69
C TRP A 124 -1.69 -21.93 -15.97
N LEU A 125 -0.89 -21.14 -16.68
CA LEU A 125 -1.33 -20.31 -17.81
C LEU A 125 -0.72 -20.74 -19.16
N GLY A 126 0.25 -21.66 -19.14
CA GLY A 126 0.89 -22.20 -20.33
C GLY A 126 2.25 -21.59 -20.65
N ALA A 127 2.89 -22.13 -21.69
CA ALA A 127 4.29 -21.83 -22.02
C ALA A 127 4.52 -20.36 -22.42
N ASP A 128 3.58 -19.73 -23.13
CA ASP A 128 3.71 -18.35 -23.59
C ASP A 128 3.70 -17.35 -22.42
N TYR A 129 2.82 -17.57 -21.43
CA TYR A 129 2.79 -16.77 -20.19
C TYR A 129 4.09 -16.94 -19.38
N ALA A 130 4.65 -18.15 -19.36
CA ALA A 130 5.94 -18.37 -18.71
C ALA A 130 7.10 -17.71 -19.49
N ALA A 131 7.03 -17.65 -20.81
CA ALA A 131 8.06 -17.03 -21.64
C ALA A 131 8.09 -15.51 -21.47
N HIS A 132 6.92 -14.88 -21.37
CA HIS A 132 6.81 -13.42 -21.32
C HIS A 132 6.63 -12.88 -19.89
N GLY A 133 5.78 -13.50 -19.07
CA GLY A 133 5.32 -12.98 -17.78
C GLY A 133 6.19 -13.29 -16.57
N THR A 134 7.18 -14.18 -16.67
CA THR A 134 7.97 -14.64 -15.51
C THR A 134 8.65 -13.51 -14.76
N ALA A 135 9.35 -12.61 -15.47
CA ALA A 135 10.08 -11.52 -14.84
C ALA A 135 9.11 -10.55 -14.15
N ALA A 136 8.05 -10.16 -14.84
CA ALA A 136 7.01 -9.28 -14.28
C ALA A 136 6.37 -9.89 -13.02
N PHE A 137 6.01 -11.17 -13.05
CA PHE A 137 5.44 -11.87 -11.90
C PHE A 137 6.38 -11.88 -10.68
N ALA A 138 7.66 -12.19 -10.88
CA ALA A 138 8.64 -12.19 -9.79
C ALA A 138 8.83 -10.78 -9.20
N ILE A 139 8.91 -9.75 -10.04
CA ILE A 139 9.06 -8.36 -9.60
C ILE A 139 7.83 -7.89 -8.84
N LEU A 140 6.62 -8.24 -9.31
CA LEU A 140 5.37 -7.93 -8.62
C LEU A 140 5.27 -8.67 -7.28
N ALA A 141 5.71 -9.93 -7.20
CA ALA A 141 5.78 -10.66 -5.93
C ALA A 141 6.63 -9.91 -4.89
N GLY A 142 7.80 -9.43 -5.28
CA GLY A 142 8.63 -8.57 -4.44
C GLY A 142 7.94 -7.26 -4.06
N GLY A 143 7.30 -6.58 -5.02
CA GLY A 143 6.59 -5.34 -4.76
C GLY A 143 5.37 -5.51 -3.84
N VAL A 144 4.66 -6.63 -3.92
CA VAL A 144 3.52 -6.95 -3.04
C VAL A 144 3.95 -7.13 -1.59
N LEU A 145 5.14 -7.69 -1.34
CA LEU A 145 5.71 -7.69 0.01
C LEU A 145 5.84 -6.28 0.54
N ILE A 146 6.50 -5.40 -0.23
CA ILE A 146 6.76 -4.01 0.16
C ILE A 146 5.46 -3.23 0.37
N ASN A 147 4.53 -3.35 -0.57
CA ASN A 147 3.22 -2.72 -0.48
C ASN A 147 2.42 -3.25 0.73
N GLY A 148 2.47 -4.56 1.00
CA GLY A 148 1.86 -5.14 2.18
C GLY A 148 2.41 -4.56 3.48
N LEU A 149 3.72 -4.28 3.55
CA LEU A 149 4.30 -3.61 4.72
C LEU A 149 3.79 -2.16 4.86
N ALA A 150 3.53 -1.46 3.75
CA ALA A 150 3.01 -0.09 3.74
C ALA A 150 1.59 0.06 4.33
N HIS A 151 0.81 -1.03 4.37
CA HIS A 151 -0.53 -1.01 4.97
C HIS A 151 -0.50 -0.66 6.47
N VAL A 152 0.53 -1.10 7.19
CA VAL A 152 0.67 -0.84 8.63
C VAL A 152 0.90 0.64 8.95
N PRO A 153 1.93 1.32 8.39
CA PRO A 153 2.12 2.74 8.62
C PRO A 153 0.95 3.58 8.10
N SER A 154 0.33 3.18 7.00
CA SER A 154 -0.89 3.83 6.51
C SER A 154 -2.01 3.76 7.56
N ALA A 155 -2.36 2.57 8.05
CA ALA A 155 -3.39 2.39 9.08
C ALA A 155 -3.05 3.12 10.39
N TYR A 156 -1.78 3.16 10.77
CA TYR A 156 -1.30 3.92 11.92
C TYR A 156 -1.54 5.42 11.75
N LEU A 157 -1.21 5.99 10.58
CA LEU A 157 -1.39 7.41 10.28
C LEU A 157 -2.88 7.79 10.23
N TYR A 158 -3.72 6.94 9.60
CA TYR A 158 -5.17 7.11 9.66
C TYR A 158 -5.67 7.08 11.11
N GLY A 159 -5.19 6.15 11.93
CA GLY A 159 -5.59 6.03 13.33
C GLY A 159 -5.11 7.19 14.21
N ARG A 160 -4.10 7.94 13.78
CA ARG A 160 -3.58 9.14 14.48
C ARG A 160 -4.14 10.45 13.92
N ASP A 161 -5.27 10.40 13.21
CA ASP A 161 -5.91 11.56 12.59
C ASP A 161 -4.98 12.31 11.60
N ARG A 162 -4.08 11.57 10.93
CA ARG A 162 -3.18 12.08 9.88
C ARG A 162 -3.44 11.46 8.50
N PRO A 163 -4.70 11.44 8.00
CA PRO A 163 -4.99 10.99 6.64
C PRO A 163 -4.39 11.92 5.57
N ASP A 164 -4.02 13.16 5.97
CA ASP A 164 -3.43 14.17 5.11
C ASP A 164 -2.07 13.72 4.56
N LEU A 165 -1.29 12.97 5.35
CA LEU A 165 0.06 12.53 4.95
C LEU A 165 0.01 11.48 3.83
N PRO A 166 -0.71 10.34 3.96
CA PRO A 166 -0.90 9.43 2.83
C PRO A 166 -1.45 10.14 1.60
N ALA A 167 -2.47 10.99 1.74
CA ALA A 167 -3.08 11.67 0.59
C ALA A 167 -2.07 12.55 -0.16
N LYS A 168 -1.25 13.33 0.55
CA LYS A 168 -0.21 14.17 -0.05
C LYS A 168 0.85 13.33 -0.77
N PHE A 169 1.26 12.20 -0.20
CA PHE A 169 2.22 11.30 -0.84
C PHE A 169 1.67 10.74 -2.16
N HIS A 170 0.45 10.20 -2.16
CA HIS A 170 -0.18 9.69 -3.39
C HIS A 170 -0.32 10.77 -4.47
N LEU A 171 -0.66 12.01 -4.10
CA LEU A 171 -0.76 13.13 -5.06
C LEU A 171 0.59 13.47 -5.71
N VAL A 172 1.68 13.43 -4.95
CA VAL A 172 3.05 13.70 -5.47
C VAL A 172 3.58 12.52 -6.26
N GLU A 173 3.28 11.30 -5.83
CA GLU A 173 3.68 10.07 -6.51
C GLU A 173 2.99 9.90 -7.86
N LEU A 174 1.74 10.34 -7.99
CA LEU A 174 0.94 10.17 -9.21
C LEU A 174 1.67 10.64 -10.49
N PRO A 175 2.13 11.90 -10.61
CA PRO A 175 2.85 12.34 -11.81
C PRO A 175 4.18 11.63 -12.01
N LEU A 176 4.91 11.34 -10.93
CA LEU A 176 6.19 10.63 -10.99
C LEU A 176 5.99 9.19 -11.49
N TYR A 177 4.93 8.54 -11.03
CA TYR A 177 4.55 7.20 -11.45
C TYR A 177 4.12 7.17 -12.91
N VAL A 178 3.27 8.11 -13.36
CA VAL A 178 2.84 8.17 -14.77
C VAL A 178 4.05 8.28 -15.69
N LEU A 179 4.99 9.18 -15.38
CA LEU A 179 6.20 9.37 -16.17
C LEU A 179 7.12 8.15 -16.12
N GLY A 180 7.38 7.62 -14.91
CA GLY A 180 8.23 6.44 -14.72
C GLY A 180 7.67 5.20 -15.40
N ALA A 181 6.37 4.95 -15.28
CA ALA A 181 5.67 3.86 -15.94
C ALA A 181 5.73 4.01 -17.46
N TRP A 182 5.50 5.20 -18.00
CA TRP A 182 5.62 5.44 -19.44
C TRP A 182 7.03 5.12 -19.95
N LEU A 183 8.08 5.60 -19.27
CA LEU A 183 9.47 5.33 -19.65
C LEU A 183 9.83 3.84 -19.55
N LEU A 184 9.52 3.21 -18.43
CA LEU A 184 9.87 1.82 -18.17
C LEU A 184 9.08 0.85 -19.06
N ILE A 185 7.78 1.09 -19.27
CA ILE A 185 6.97 0.26 -20.18
C ILE A 185 7.47 0.38 -21.62
N ARG A 186 7.84 1.58 -22.08
CA ARG A 186 8.41 1.73 -23.43
C ARG A 186 9.74 0.98 -23.59
N ALA A 187 10.56 0.92 -22.54
CA ALA A 187 11.87 0.27 -22.59
C ALA A 187 11.81 -1.26 -22.36
N TYR A 188 10.93 -1.72 -21.47
CA TYR A 188 10.94 -3.10 -20.96
C TYR A 188 9.57 -3.81 -21.03
N GLY A 189 8.56 -3.19 -21.64
CA GLY A 189 7.21 -3.75 -21.78
C GLY A 189 6.57 -4.11 -20.43
N ILE A 190 6.05 -5.34 -20.33
CA ILE A 190 5.40 -5.86 -19.11
C ILE A 190 6.32 -5.92 -17.89
N THR A 191 7.63 -6.15 -18.09
CA THR A 191 8.61 -6.09 -17.00
C THR A 191 8.79 -4.66 -16.53
N GLY A 192 8.73 -3.69 -17.44
CA GLY A 192 8.78 -2.26 -17.14
C GLY A 192 7.59 -1.77 -16.33
N ALA A 193 6.39 -2.26 -16.64
CA ALA A 193 5.19 -2.06 -15.83
C ALA A 193 5.42 -2.55 -14.39
N ALA A 194 5.78 -3.83 -14.21
CA ALA A 194 6.06 -4.40 -12.90
C ALA A 194 7.11 -3.61 -12.11
N LEU A 195 8.21 -3.18 -12.76
CA LEU A 195 9.23 -2.34 -12.14
C LEU A 195 8.68 -0.98 -11.71
N ALA A 196 7.92 -0.31 -12.57
CA ALA A 196 7.35 0.99 -12.27
C ALA A 196 6.41 0.91 -11.06
N TRP A 197 5.55 -0.11 -11.02
CA TRP A 197 4.65 -0.34 -9.89
C TRP A 197 5.42 -0.65 -8.61
N THR A 198 6.41 -1.55 -8.67
CA THR A 198 7.24 -1.93 -7.52
C THR A 198 8.04 -0.74 -6.98
N LEU A 199 8.59 0.10 -7.85
CA LEU A 199 9.29 1.33 -7.44
C LEU A 199 8.35 2.31 -6.74
N ARG A 200 7.16 2.53 -7.31
CA ARG A 200 6.15 3.40 -6.69
C ARG A 200 5.77 2.93 -5.29
N VAL A 201 5.39 1.66 -5.12
CA VAL A 201 5.01 1.14 -3.79
C VAL A 201 6.19 1.15 -2.80
N SER A 202 7.42 1.09 -3.30
CA SER A 202 8.62 1.21 -2.45
C SER A 202 8.80 2.62 -1.94
N VAL A 203 8.61 3.63 -2.81
CA VAL A 203 8.64 5.04 -2.42
C VAL A 203 7.53 5.32 -1.39
N ASP A 204 6.30 4.87 -1.66
CA ASP A 204 5.16 5.03 -0.75
C ASP A 204 5.43 4.39 0.62
N ALA A 205 5.90 3.14 0.64
CA ALA A 205 6.25 2.44 1.88
C ALA A 205 7.29 3.20 2.71
N VAL A 206 8.31 3.77 2.07
CA VAL A 206 9.34 4.57 2.75
C VAL A 206 8.74 5.88 3.28
N LEU A 207 7.98 6.61 2.47
CA LEU A 207 7.36 7.87 2.88
C LEU A 207 6.40 7.67 4.06
N LEU A 208 5.54 6.65 3.98
CA LEU A 208 4.61 6.28 5.04
C LEU A 208 5.34 5.81 6.30
N GLY A 209 6.39 5.00 6.17
CA GLY A 209 7.21 4.55 7.29
C GLY A 209 7.89 5.71 8.02
N ILE A 210 8.48 6.65 7.28
CA ILE A 210 9.09 7.87 7.83
C ILE A 210 8.02 8.72 8.53
N ALA A 211 6.86 8.91 7.91
CA ALA A 211 5.75 9.65 8.49
C ALA A 211 5.23 9.02 9.79
N MET A 212 5.02 7.71 9.80
CA MET A 212 4.65 6.94 10.99
C MET A 212 5.67 7.15 12.11
N TRP A 213 6.97 7.04 11.81
CA TRP A 213 8.03 7.25 12.80
C TRP A 213 8.02 8.68 13.37
N ARG A 214 7.82 9.69 12.51
CA ARG A 214 7.75 11.10 12.94
C ARG A 214 6.52 11.40 13.81
N VAL A 215 5.37 10.80 13.50
CA VAL A 215 4.11 10.99 14.24
C VAL A 215 4.10 10.17 15.54
N GLY A 216 4.77 9.01 15.54
CA GLY A 216 4.79 8.10 16.69
C GLY A 216 6.00 8.23 17.62
N GLY A 217 7.06 8.93 17.22
CA GLY A 217 8.20 9.23 18.07
C GLY A 217 7.79 10.05 19.30
N PRO A 218 8.57 10.02 20.40
CA PRO A 218 8.30 10.84 21.57
C PRO A 218 8.27 12.30 21.13
N SER A 219 7.10 12.93 21.23
CA SER A 219 6.96 14.36 21.05
C SER A 219 7.97 15.03 21.98
N ARG A 220 8.89 15.82 21.42
CA ARG A 220 9.70 16.75 22.20
C ARG A 220 8.72 17.76 22.80
N VAL A 221 8.16 17.43 23.95
CA VAL A 221 7.53 18.42 24.82
C VAL A 221 8.69 19.35 25.21
N PRO A 222 8.66 20.65 24.87
CA PRO A 222 9.58 21.58 25.52
C PRO A 222 9.32 21.41 27.01
N ALA A 223 10.37 21.09 27.78
CA ALA A 223 10.27 21.18 29.22
C ALA A 223 9.82 22.61 29.53
N GLY A 224 8.56 22.77 29.91
CA GLY A 224 8.02 24.05 30.31
C GLY A 224 8.79 24.49 31.54
N GLU A 225 9.34 25.70 31.46
CA GLU A 225 9.74 26.54 32.60
C GLU A 225 8.53 26.82 33.52
#